data_AF-A0A158J1X9-F1
#
_entry.id   AF-A0A158J1X9-F1
#
_cell.length_a   1.000
_cell.length_b   1.000
_cell.length_c   1.000
_cell.angle_alpha   90.00
_cell.angle_beta   90.00
_cell.angle_gamma   90.00
#
_symmetry.space_group_name_H-M   'P 1'
#
loop_
_entity.id
_entity.type
_entity.pdbx_description
1 polymer ?
#
loop_
_entity_poly.entity_id
_entity_poly.type
_entity_poly.pdbx_seq_one_letter_code
_entity_poly.pdbx_strand_id
1 'polypeptide(L)' 'MKRFHVHVVVPKLDESVQFYSSMFGAEPSVLKDDYAKWMLEDPRMNFAISARGGEVGVNHLGFQVAIATRS' A
#
# COMPACT_ATOMS: atom_id res chain seq x y z
N MET A 1 16.78 4.39 -4.89
CA MET A 1 16.52 4.68 -3.46
C MET A 1 15.49 3.72 -2.90
N LYS A 2 15.59 3.35 -1.61
CA LYS A 2 14.70 2.38 -0.94
C LYS A 2 13.40 3.06 -0.48
N ARG A 3 12.30 2.33 -0.41
CA ARG A 3 10.97 2.80 0.03
C ARG A 3 10.39 1.83 1.05
N PHE A 4 9.83 2.34 2.15
CA PHE A 4 9.21 1.48 3.15
C PHE A 4 7.93 0.87 2.56
N HIS A 5 7.73 -0.43 2.77
CA HIS A 5 6.62 -1.19 2.23
C HIS A 5 5.76 -1.73 3.36
N VAL A 6 4.46 -1.48 3.28
CA VAL A 6 3.47 -1.93 4.26
C VAL A 6 2.31 -2.58 3.51
N HIS A 7 1.89 -3.77 3.93
CA HIS A 7 0.65 -4.37 3.48
C HIS A 7 -0.24 -4.71 4.68
N VAL A 8 -1.48 -4.21 4.65
CA VAL A 8 -2.51 -4.43 5.66
C VAL A 8 -3.69 -5.20 5.05
N VAL A 9 -4.20 -6.23 5.73
CA VAL A 9 -5.51 -6.80 5.41
C VAL A 9 -6.58 -5.94 6.08
N VAL A 10 -7.57 -5.51 5.30
CA VAL A 10 -8.67 -4.66 5.76
C VAL A 10 -10.00 -5.41 5.63
N PRO A 11 -11.00 -5.13 6.48
CA PRO A 11 -12.28 -5.83 6.43
C PRO A 11 -13.11 -5.47 5.20
N LYS A 12 -12.99 -4.23 4.71
CA LYS A 12 -13.72 -3.70 3.54
C LYS A 12 -12.84 -2.77 2.74
N LEU A 13 -12.68 -3.05 1.45
CA LEU A 13 -11.76 -2.30 0.61
C LEU A 13 -12.23 -0.86 0.38
N ASP A 14 -13.47 -0.66 -0.05
CA ASP A 14 -13.99 0.65 -0.45
C ASP A 14 -13.93 1.68 0.67
N GLU A 15 -14.38 1.30 1.88
CA GLU A 15 -14.31 2.16 3.07
C GLU A 15 -12.84 2.50 3.43
N SER A 16 -11.94 1.52 3.30
CA SER A 16 -10.52 1.71 3.60
C SER A 16 -9.82 2.58 2.56
N VAL A 17 -10.19 2.46 1.28
CA VAL A 17 -9.67 3.30 0.19
C VAL A 17 -10.05 4.76 0.44
N GLN A 18 -11.31 5.04 0.81
CA GLN A 18 -11.75 6.39 1.15
C GLN A 18 -10.96 6.95 2.34
N PHE A 19 -10.79 6.16 3.40
CA PHE A 19 -10.05 6.55 4.59
C PHE A 19 -8.58 6.87 4.28
N TYR A 20 -7.86 5.93 3.67
CA TYR A 20 -6.43 6.10 3.41
C TYR A 20 -6.15 7.16 2.36
N SER A 21 -6.99 7.31 1.34
CA SER A 21 -6.82 8.38 0.35
C SER A 21 -7.02 9.76 0.97
N SER A 22 -7.97 9.89 1.90
CA SER A 22 -8.15 11.13 2.69
C SER A 22 -6.96 11.39 3.61
N MET A 23 -6.46 10.35 4.31
CA MET A 23 -5.30 10.45 5.19
C MET A 23 -4.03 10.85 4.45
N PHE A 24 -3.81 10.30 3.25
CA PHE A 24 -2.63 10.59 2.44
C PHE A 24 -2.79 11.84 1.56
N GLY A 25 -4.02 12.35 1.40
CA GLY A 25 -4.31 13.38 0.42
C GLY A 25 -4.01 12.94 -1.03
N ALA A 26 -4.12 11.64 -1.30
CA ALA A 26 -3.73 11.04 -2.59
C ALA A 26 -4.56 9.79 -2.91
N GLU A 27 -4.96 9.65 -4.16
CA GLU A 27 -5.63 8.44 -4.67
C GLU A 27 -4.65 7.27 -4.84
N PRO A 28 -5.14 6.01 -4.81
CA PRO A 28 -4.29 4.85 -5.02
C PRO A 28 -3.73 4.82 -6.44
N SER A 29 -2.42 4.60 -6.54
CA SER A 29 -1.72 4.34 -7.80
C SER A 29 -2.16 3.05 -8.50
N VAL A 30 -2.73 2.10 -7.76
CA VAL A 30 -3.33 0.87 -8.27
C VAL A 30 -4.59 0.61 -7.47
N LEU A 31 -5.71 0.39 -8.16
CA LEU A 31 -6.98 -0.02 -7.57
C LEU A 31 -7.52 -1.23 -8.33
N LYS A 32 -7.96 -2.25 -7.59
CA LYS A 32 -8.59 -3.48 -8.06
C LYS A 32 -9.68 -3.88 -7.07
N ASP A 33 -10.55 -4.81 -7.46
CA ASP A 33 -11.69 -5.25 -6.65
C ASP A 33 -11.34 -5.71 -5.22
N ASP A 34 -10.14 -6.26 -5.01
CA ASP A 34 -9.69 -6.78 -3.71
C ASP A 34 -8.39 -6.16 -3.18
N TYR A 35 -7.88 -5.11 -3.84
CA TYR A 35 -6.54 -4.58 -3.59
C TYR A 35 -6.41 -3.11 -3.98
N ALA A 36 -5.78 -2.32 -3.12
CA ALA A 36 -5.38 -0.95 -3.44
C ALA A 36 -3.94 -0.67 -2.98
N LYS A 37 -3.26 0.24 -3.69
CA LYS A 37 -1.86 0.60 -3.41
C LYS A 37 -1.58 2.08 -3.66
N TRP A 38 -0.91 2.73 -2.72
CA TRP A 38 -0.40 4.09 -2.83
C TRP A 38 1.12 4.09 -2.94
N MET A 39 1.63 4.99 -3.78
CA MET A 39 3.06 5.29 -3.89
C MET A 39 3.25 6.73 -3.43
N LEU A 40 3.55 6.89 -2.14
CA LEU A 40 3.68 8.19 -1.48
C LEU A 40 5.13 8.66 -1.50
N GLU A 41 5.38 9.94 -1.76
CA GLU A 41 6.74 10.50 -1.70
C GLU A 41 7.09 11.11 -0.33
N ASP A 42 6.11 11.61 0.41
CA ASP A 42 6.28 12.15 1.76
C ASP A 42 5.13 11.69 2.70
N PRO A 43 5.36 10.72 3.61
CA PRO A 43 6.58 9.92 3.76
C PRO A 43 6.77 8.97 2.57
N ARG A 44 8.03 8.62 2.28
CA ARG A 44 8.35 7.76 1.14
C ARG A 44 7.94 6.30 1.37
N MET A 45 6.72 5.95 0.94
CA MET A 45 6.09 4.68 1.26
C MET A 45 5.39 4.02 0.05
N ASN A 46 5.44 2.70 -0.01
CA ASN A 46 4.55 1.85 -0.79
C ASN A 46 3.58 1.24 0.21
N PHE A 47 2.34 1.73 0.20
CA PHE A 47 1.31 1.30 1.14
C PHE A 47 0.26 0.51 0.37
N ALA A 48 -0.01 -0.72 0.80
CA ALA A 48 -0.97 -1.59 0.16
C ALA A 48 -2.01 -2.09 1.16
N ILE A 49 -3.24 -2.23 0.69
CA ILE A 49 -4.32 -2.87 1.45
C ILE A 49 -4.99 -3.94 0.59
N SER A 50 -5.53 -4.97 1.25
CA SER A 50 -6.38 -5.97 0.58
C SER A 50 -7.55 -6.41 1.44
N ALA A 51 -8.70 -6.68 0.82
CA ALA A 51 -9.86 -7.30 1.47
C ALA A 51 -9.82 -8.84 1.35
N ARG A 52 -8.62 -9.41 1.41
CA ARG A 52 -8.34 -10.85 1.33
C ARG A 52 -7.04 -11.17 2.03
N GLY A 53 -6.82 -12.47 2.29
CA GLY A 53 -5.50 -12.99 2.63
C GLY A 53 -5.18 -13.15 4.12
N GLY A 54 -6.19 -13.21 5.00
CA GLY A 54 -6.00 -13.60 6.41
C GLY A 54 -6.75 -12.72 7.40
N GLU A 55 -6.24 -12.67 8.64
CA GLU A 55 -6.76 -11.80 9.69
C GLU A 55 -6.55 -10.31 9.37
N VAL A 56 -7.51 -9.49 9.79
CA VAL A 56 -7.42 -8.03 9.67
C VAL A 56 -6.22 -7.51 10.47
N GLY A 57 -5.41 -6.67 9.85
CA GLY A 57 -4.22 -6.09 10.46
C GLY A 57 -3.00 -6.13 9.54
N VAL A 58 -1.82 -5.90 10.12
CA VAL A 58 -0.55 -5.92 9.38
C VAL A 58 -0.32 -7.33 8.85
N ASN A 59 -0.28 -7.46 7.53
CA ASN A 59 0.04 -8.71 6.86
C ASN A 59 1.56 -8.92 6.80
N HIS A 60 2.27 -7.92 6.28
CA HIS A 60 3.74 -7.92 6.22
C HIS A 60 4.32 -6.52 6.03
N LEU A 61 5.63 -6.42 6.27
CA LEU A 61 6.43 -5.20 6.15
C LEU A 61 7.69 -5.49 5.31
N GLY A 62 8.26 -4.46 4.69
CA GLY A 62 9.53 -4.60 3.98
C GLY A 62 10.11 -3.30 3.45
N PHE A 63 11.12 -3.43 2.60
CA PHE A 63 11.69 -2.32 1.84
C PHE A 63 11.68 -2.65 0.35
N GLN A 64 10.99 -1.83 -0.44
CA GLN A 64 11.12 -1.86 -1.89
C GLN A 64 12.47 -1.25 -2.27
N VAL A 65 13.30 -2.04 -2.94
CA VAL A 65 14.60 -1.60 -3.47
C VAL A 65 14.44 -1.13 -4.93
N ALA A 66 15.32 -0.23 -5.36
CA ALA A 66 15.42 0.05 -6.79
C ALA A 66 15.99 -1.18 -7.51
N ILE A 67 15.55 -1.44 -8.74
CA ILE A 67 16.25 -2.36 -9.62
C ILE A 67 17.68 -1.86 -9.78
N ALA A 68 18.66 -2.70 -9.47
CA ALA A 68 20.04 -2.42 -9.82
C ALA A 68 20.15 -2.52 -11.34
N THR A 69 20.41 -1.41 -12.02
CA THR A 69 20.89 -1.47 -13.40
C THR A 69 22.19 -2.26 -13.36
N ARG A 70 22.23 -3.43 -14.00
CA ARG A 70 23.51 -4.13 -14.21
C ARG A 70 24.32 -3.24 -15.16
N SER A 71 25.46 -2.75 -14.67
CA SER A 71 26.52 -2.18 -15.50
C SER A 71 27.08 -3.22 -16.45
#